data_AF-I5D696-F1
#
_entry.id   AF-I5D696-F1
#
_cell.length_a   1.000
_cell.length_b   1.000
_cell.length_c   1.000
_cell.angle_alpha   90.00
_cell.angle_beta   90.00
_cell.angle_gamma   90.00
#
_symmetry.space_group_name_H-M   'P 1'
#
loop_
_entity.id
_entity.type
_entity.pdbx_description
1 polymer ?
#
loop_
_entity_poly.entity_id
_entity_poly.type
_entity_poly.pdbx_seq_one_letter_code
_entity_poly.pdbx_strand_id
1 'polypeptide(L)'
;MKIKDFKNNLKLVIDGDDNWAFSNEIDIEYHAINFSKVTLHNVIHKSILNEGLHLNNHPYLSKLNTFALATLYSNNKPIFTGIINSQGRYSLRPNAVKDKSIEIVDIRLFINRITPPGLTFINIHPAQALDELITAMDEPKIKKGNVNFTDTAPIIAYDTTSKSPYSILKEIIATQTRSFLYFSQDDQGNLTINFASENDFKQRKAIEINHSNWDQHKIIDIKLEENIDGYYNKIRLESDNITSTMPTQEIFAPSGNSKSLWLSDPFGKLPLFSDPIFKNYYYTTDKPFEHIPLTIVSKKEYTLGKNCHLYYEQGSKELVFSDKFEHWNMVFNISYYSIDKRAITVENTAEIERVNKLSTFKGDLFKFERFNDISDLNDLVRQASNLLSLNSKPRKELTLITTSPFLELGDVLNLNFNDFIFDGRYIVQGFSGKVKGNNDSILLTYRLRNSLNSDTLINLYDPQTFKINPLILDKDEFVVYKYADLTKDSSLWYYPSKTVSKKSIKAHNLSTEQAYERLKIKEAQIYKVYK
;
A
#
# COMPACT_ATOMS: atom_id res chain seq x y z
N MET A 1 7.89 -4.94 18.46
CA MET A 1 8.53 -5.39 19.72
C MET A 1 8.50 -4.29 20.73
N LYS A 2 8.20 -4.67 21.98
CA LYS A 2 8.23 -3.79 23.13
C LYS A 2 9.61 -3.84 23.77
N ILE A 3 10.57 -3.12 23.17
CA ILE A 3 11.98 -3.18 23.63
C ILE A 3 12.13 -2.66 25.06
N LYS A 4 11.25 -1.76 25.50
CA LYS A 4 11.17 -1.26 26.89
C LYS A 4 10.81 -2.36 27.89
N ASP A 5 10.12 -3.41 27.44
CA ASP A 5 9.74 -4.57 28.26
C ASP A 5 10.81 -5.67 28.26
N PHE A 6 11.90 -5.50 27.50
CA PHE A 6 12.99 -6.45 27.47
C PHE A 6 13.74 -6.43 28.80
N LYS A 7 13.53 -7.48 29.60
CA LYS A 7 14.09 -7.64 30.95
C LYS A 7 14.53 -9.10 31.11
N ASN A 8 15.25 -9.38 32.20
CA ASN A 8 15.69 -10.73 32.57
C ASN A 8 14.52 -11.75 32.52
N ASN A 9 14.85 -13.04 32.39
CA ASN A 9 13.92 -14.18 32.25
C ASN A 9 13.22 -14.27 30.89
N LEU A 10 14.03 -14.36 29.83
CA LEU A 10 13.50 -14.60 28.49
C LEU A 10 13.06 -16.06 28.32
N LYS A 11 11.94 -16.24 27.63
CA LYS A 11 11.34 -17.55 27.35
C LYS A 11 10.95 -17.63 25.88
N LEU A 12 11.36 -18.70 25.21
CA LEU A 12 11.02 -18.98 23.82
C LEU A 12 9.92 -20.04 23.77
N VAL A 13 8.86 -19.77 23.01
CA VAL A 13 7.78 -20.70 22.71
C VAL A 13 7.72 -20.90 21.20
N ILE A 14 7.75 -22.15 20.73
CA ILE A 14 7.67 -22.53 19.31
C ILE A 14 6.50 -23.49 19.13
N ASP A 15 5.52 -23.11 18.32
CA ASP A 15 4.28 -23.87 18.08
C ASP A 15 3.59 -24.36 19.37
N GLY A 16 3.63 -23.52 20.41
CA GLY A 16 3.05 -23.81 21.73
C GLY A 16 3.97 -24.59 22.68
N ASP A 17 5.11 -25.11 22.22
CA ASP A 17 6.11 -25.76 23.06
C ASP A 17 7.06 -24.72 23.68
N ASP A 18 7.16 -24.72 25.01
CA ASP A 18 7.95 -23.76 25.78
C ASP A 18 9.25 -24.34 26.38
N ASN A 19 9.59 -25.56 25.98
CA ASN A 19 10.76 -26.28 26.45
C ASN A 19 12.00 -26.01 25.59
N TRP A 20 12.23 -24.75 25.25
CA TRP A 20 13.40 -24.33 24.47
C TRP A 20 14.38 -23.52 25.32
N ALA A 21 15.67 -23.82 25.15
CA ALA A 21 16.78 -23.04 25.67
C ALA A 21 17.53 -22.41 24.49
N PHE A 22 18.18 -21.27 24.74
CA PHE A 22 18.96 -20.52 23.76
C PHE A 22 20.03 -19.70 24.48
N SER A 23 21.00 -19.19 23.73
CA SER A 23 22.08 -18.34 24.24
C SER A 23 21.54 -17.06 24.90
N ASN A 24 22.24 -16.55 25.91
CA ASN A 24 21.88 -15.28 26.53
C ASN A 24 22.17 -14.06 25.63
N GLU A 25 22.88 -14.25 24.51
CA GLU A 25 23.12 -13.22 23.50
C GLU A 25 22.08 -13.29 22.40
N ILE A 26 21.40 -12.17 22.17
CA ILE A 26 20.33 -12.04 21.18
C ILE A 26 20.63 -10.84 20.30
N ASP A 27 20.55 -11.04 18.98
CA ASP A 27 20.62 -9.94 18.02
C ASP A 27 19.19 -9.53 17.61
N ILE A 28 18.93 -8.23 17.60
CA ILE A 28 17.64 -7.67 17.24
C ILE A 28 17.79 -6.63 16.13
N GLU A 29 16.85 -6.64 15.19
CA GLU A 29 16.72 -5.62 14.15
C GLU A 29 15.23 -5.34 13.93
N TYR A 30 14.83 -4.09 14.13
CA TYR A 30 13.46 -3.64 14.02
C TYR A 30 13.36 -2.48 13.06
N HIS A 31 12.27 -2.49 12.29
CA HIS A 31 12.02 -1.46 11.31
C HIS A 31 10.51 -1.25 11.15
N ALA A 32 10.08 -0.01 10.91
CA ALA A 32 8.68 0.36 10.80
C ALA A 32 8.02 -0.26 9.57
N ILE A 33 8.76 -0.38 8.47
CA ILE A 33 8.27 -0.82 7.16
C ILE A 33 8.88 -2.17 6.74
N ASN A 34 10.22 -2.30 6.61
CA ASN A 34 10.89 -3.60 6.47
C ASN A 34 10.59 -4.58 7.62
N PHE A 35 10.64 -5.89 7.35
CA PHE A 35 10.43 -6.92 8.37
C PHE A 35 11.47 -6.78 9.50
N SER A 36 10.99 -6.94 10.73
CA SER A 36 11.81 -6.99 11.93
C SER A 36 12.23 -8.43 12.14
N LYS A 37 13.37 -8.62 12.79
CA LYS A 37 13.91 -9.92 13.10
C LYS A 37 14.58 -9.98 14.46
N VAL A 38 14.58 -11.17 15.02
CA VAL A 38 15.30 -11.56 16.22
C VAL A 38 16.08 -12.81 15.89
N THR A 39 17.40 -12.78 16.11
CA THR A 39 18.25 -13.96 15.96
C THR A 39 18.56 -14.52 17.33
N LEU A 40 18.16 -15.77 17.55
CA LEU A 40 18.49 -16.53 18.76
C LEU A 40 19.57 -17.54 18.42
N HIS A 41 20.63 -17.58 19.22
CA HIS A 41 21.75 -18.50 19.01
C HIS A 41 21.62 -19.75 19.87
N ASN A 42 22.20 -20.86 19.42
CA ASN A 42 22.29 -22.13 20.15
C ASN A 42 20.93 -22.63 20.69
N VAL A 43 19.88 -22.56 19.87
CA VAL A 43 18.54 -23.03 20.25
C VAL A 43 18.52 -24.56 20.32
N ILE A 44 18.09 -25.08 21.47
CA ILE A 44 18.02 -26.51 21.76
C ILE A 44 16.85 -26.82 22.69
N HIS A 45 16.21 -27.97 22.52
CA HIS A 45 15.12 -28.40 23.39
C HIS A 45 15.68 -28.83 24.76
N LYS A 46 15.06 -28.39 25.85
CA LYS A 46 15.52 -28.62 27.24
C LYS A 46 15.65 -30.09 27.59
N SER A 47 14.78 -30.96 27.07
CA SER A 47 14.93 -32.42 27.27
C SER A 47 16.26 -32.96 26.74
N ILE A 48 16.76 -32.45 25.60
CA ILE A 48 18.04 -32.89 25.04
C ILE A 48 19.19 -32.51 25.97
N LEU A 49 19.14 -31.32 26.58
CA LEU A 49 20.11 -30.87 27.57
C LEU A 49 20.03 -31.71 28.85
N ASN A 50 18.82 -31.90 29.38
CA ASN A 50 18.58 -32.60 30.64
C ASN A 50 18.95 -34.10 30.56
N GLU A 51 18.75 -34.72 29.41
CA GLU A 51 19.08 -36.13 29.16
C GLU A 51 20.54 -36.32 28.71
N GLY A 52 21.31 -35.24 28.54
CA GLY A 52 22.70 -35.32 28.06
C GLY A 52 22.83 -35.77 26.60
N LEU A 53 21.76 -35.70 25.81
CA LEU A 53 21.70 -36.18 24.42
C LEU A 53 22.09 -35.11 23.40
N HIS A 54 22.78 -34.06 23.84
CA HIS A 54 23.13 -32.89 23.01
C HIS A 54 24.12 -33.21 21.87
N LEU A 55 24.68 -34.42 21.79
CA LEU A 55 25.49 -34.87 20.65
C LEU A 55 24.69 -35.72 19.64
N ASN A 56 23.48 -36.16 20.01
CA ASN A 56 22.66 -37.06 19.21
C ASN A 56 21.64 -36.28 18.36
N ASN A 57 21.35 -36.78 17.16
CA ASN A 57 20.19 -36.30 16.42
C ASN A 57 18.92 -36.66 17.20
N HIS A 58 18.02 -35.69 17.40
CA HIS A 58 16.80 -35.88 18.18
C HIS A 58 15.57 -35.37 17.40
N PRO A 59 14.41 -36.05 17.45
CA PRO A 59 13.18 -35.62 16.78
C PRO A 59 12.71 -34.19 17.13
N TYR A 60 13.09 -33.66 18.30
CA TYR A 60 12.79 -32.27 18.66
C TYR A 60 13.49 -31.27 17.72
N LEU A 61 14.67 -31.59 17.20
CA LEU A 61 15.39 -30.70 16.28
C LEU A 61 14.73 -30.62 14.89
N SER A 62 13.92 -31.62 14.53
CA SER A 62 13.02 -31.55 13.36
C SER A 62 11.72 -30.79 13.63
N LYS A 63 11.35 -30.53 14.90
CA LYS A 63 10.22 -29.64 15.24
C LYS A 63 10.57 -28.17 15.02
N LEU A 64 11.85 -27.81 15.04
CA LEU A 64 12.29 -26.53 14.51
C LEU A 64 12.14 -26.58 13.00
N ASN A 65 11.02 -26.10 12.47
CA ASN A 65 10.75 -25.96 11.04
C ASN A 65 10.74 -24.48 10.64
N THR A 66 11.16 -24.17 9.41
CA THR A 66 10.85 -22.88 8.80
C THR A 66 9.33 -22.72 8.74
N PHE A 67 8.82 -21.50 8.91
CA PHE A 67 7.40 -21.16 9.08
C PHE A 67 6.75 -21.53 10.42
N ALA A 68 7.44 -22.23 11.33
CA ALA A 68 6.93 -22.42 12.69
C ALA A 68 6.74 -21.07 13.40
N LEU A 69 5.66 -20.95 14.17
CA LEU A 69 5.36 -19.75 14.93
C LEU A 69 6.24 -19.73 16.17
N ALA A 70 7.06 -18.69 16.30
CA ALA A 70 7.91 -18.49 17.47
C ALA A 70 7.52 -17.19 18.19
N THR A 71 7.38 -17.27 19.51
CA THR A 71 7.14 -16.12 20.38
C THR A 71 8.20 -16.05 21.47
N LEU A 72 8.87 -14.90 21.55
CA LEU A 72 9.77 -14.55 22.63
C LEU A 72 8.99 -13.78 23.70
N TYR A 73 9.11 -14.24 24.93
CA TYR A 73 8.50 -13.63 26.11
C TYR A 73 9.59 -13.05 27.02
N SER A 74 9.29 -11.93 27.67
CA SER A 74 10.04 -11.35 28.80
C SER A 74 9.08 -11.27 29.98
N ASN A 75 9.43 -11.90 31.11
CA ASN A 75 8.55 -11.95 32.29
C ASN A 75 7.09 -12.35 31.96
N ASN A 76 6.93 -13.40 31.16
CA ASN A 76 5.64 -13.92 30.67
C ASN A 76 4.82 -12.96 29.80
N LYS A 77 5.37 -11.81 29.36
CA LYS A 77 4.75 -10.94 28.36
C LYS A 77 5.39 -11.17 26.98
N PRO A 78 4.60 -11.35 25.91
CA PRO A 78 5.16 -11.48 24.58
C PRO A 78 5.83 -10.15 24.17
N ILE A 79 7.11 -10.23 23.81
CA ILE A 79 7.88 -9.07 23.35
C ILE A 79 8.12 -9.10 21.85
N PHE A 80 8.09 -10.30 21.25
CA PHE A 80 8.15 -10.48 19.80
C PHE A 80 7.50 -11.80 19.38
N THR A 81 6.64 -11.75 18.38
CA THR A 81 6.06 -12.93 17.72
C THR A 81 6.40 -12.91 16.24
N GLY A 82 6.74 -14.06 15.67
CA GLY A 82 7.10 -14.16 14.27
C GLY A 82 7.17 -15.60 13.79
N ILE A 83 7.62 -15.75 12.55
CA ILE A 83 7.86 -17.04 11.91
C ILE A 83 9.37 -17.31 11.85
N ILE A 84 9.75 -18.58 12.00
CA ILE A 84 11.14 -18.98 11.77
C ILE A 84 11.44 -18.88 10.27
N ASN A 85 12.21 -17.88 9.84
CA ASN A 85 12.58 -17.68 8.43
C ASN A 85 13.73 -18.57 8.01
N SER A 86 14.74 -18.65 8.86
CA SER A 86 15.95 -19.42 8.59
C SER A 86 16.42 -20.14 9.84
N GLN A 87 17.06 -21.27 9.59
CA GLN A 87 17.75 -22.03 10.60
C GLN A 87 19.22 -22.04 10.22
N GLY A 88 20.06 -21.69 11.19
CA GLY A 88 21.51 -21.75 11.07
C GLY A 88 21.99 -23.15 10.74
N ARG A 89 23.30 -23.24 10.47
CA ARG A 89 23.92 -24.50 10.05
C ARG A 89 23.77 -25.56 11.14
N TYR A 90 23.12 -26.67 10.79
CA TYR A 90 23.08 -27.84 11.64
C TYR A 90 24.39 -28.61 11.53
N SER A 91 25.09 -28.82 12.64
CA SER A 91 26.33 -29.59 12.63
C SER A 91 26.05 -31.07 12.41
N LEU A 92 26.56 -31.63 11.31
CA LEU A 92 26.50 -33.08 11.05
C LEU A 92 27.62 -33.85 11.78
N ARG A 93 28.57 -33.16 12.43
CA ARG A 93 29.67 -33.80 13.16
C ARG A 93 29.12 -34.55 14.39
N PRO A 94 29.42 -35.85 14.57
CA PRO A 94 28.89 -36.62 15.70
C PRO A 94 29.24 -36.06 17.08
N ASN A 95 30.43 -35.45 17.20
CA ASN A 95 30.97 -34.97 18.48
C ASN A 95 30.71 -33.47 18.70
N ALA A 96 29.83 -32.86 17.92
CA ALA A 96 29.44 -31.46 18.09
C ALA A 96 28.04 -31.38 18.69
N VAL A 97 27.83 -30.36 19.54
CA VAL A 97 26.50 -30.04 20.06
C VAL A 97 25.52 -29.85 18.91
N LYS A 98 24.34 -30.46 19.05
CA LYS A 98 23.22 -30.41 18.11
C LYS A 98 22.27 -29.29 18.52
N ASP A 99 22.62 -28.07 18.13
CA ASP A 99 21.80 -26.87 18.28
C ASP A 99 21.57 -26.22 16.92
N LYS A 100 20.75 -25.15 16.91
CA LYS A 100 20.52 -24.30 15.74
C LYS A 100 20.43 -22.84 16.17
N SER A 101 21.13 -21.93 15.50
CA SER A 101 20.69 -20.53 15.52
C SER A 101 19.40 -20.42 14.72
N ILE A 102 18.43 -19.63 15.16
CA ILE A 102 17.20 -19.39 14.40
C ILE A 102 17.02 -17.89 14.19
N GLU A 103 16.54 -17.53 13.00
CA GLU A 103 16.08 -16.18 12.71
C GLU A 103 14.55 -16.19 12.74
N ILE A 104 13.99 -15.50 13.72
CA ILE A 104 12.55 -15.26 13.83
C ILE A 104 12.31 -13.90 13.15
N VAL A 105 11.50 -13.88 12.10
CA VAL A 105 11.07 -12.65 11.42
C VAL A 105 9.61 -12.41 11.71
N ASP A 106 9.17 -11.16 11.76
CA ASP A 106 7.76 -10.90 11.99
C ASP A 106 6.85 -11.36 10.83
N ILE A 107 5.56 -11.36 11.13
CA ILE A 107 4.49 -11.82 10.23
C ILE A 107 4.39 -10.95 8.96
N ARG A 108 5.05 -9.79 8.86
CA ARG A 108 5.04 -8.99 7.61
C ARG A 108 5.74 -9.69 6.46
N LEU A 109 6.72 -10.57 6.74
CA LEU A 109 7.31 -11.38 5.69
C LEU A 109 6.22 -12.18 4.96
N PHE A 110 5.22 -12.65 5.69
CA PHE A 110 4.07 -13.37 5.15
C PHE A 110 3.20 -12.46 4.28
N ILE A 111 2.87 -11.24 4.73
CA ILE A 111 2.11 -10.24 3.95
C ILE A 111 2.77 -9.93 2.60
N ASN A 112 4.11 -9.97 2.53
CA ASN A 112 4.83 -9.74 1.28
C ASN A 112 4.89 -10.97 0.35
N ARG A 113 4.54 -12.16 0.84
CA ARG A 113 4.68 -13.43 0.09
C ARG A 113 3.35 -14.11 -0.22
N ILE A 114 2.26 -13.70 0.42
CA ILE A 114 0.95 -14.29 0.17
C ILE A 114 0.40 -13.86 -1.18
N THR A 115 -0.43 -14.73 -1.74
CA THR A 115 -1.19 -14.44 -2.96
C THR A 115 -1.99 -13.14 -2.77
N PRO A 116 -1.90 -12.18 -3.69
CA PRO A 116 -2.73 -10.98 -3.66
C PRO A 116 -4.21 -11.35 -3.59
N PRO A 117 -4.99 -10.73 -2.69
CA PRO A 117 -6.43 -10.95 -2.68
C PRO A 117 -7.02 -10.43 -4.00
N GLY A 118 -8.06 -11.07 -4.52
CA GLY A 118 -8.70 -10.69 -5.76
C GLY A 118 -9.69 -9.53 -5.57
N LEU A 119 -9.23 -8.37 -5.09
CA LEU A 119 -10.08 -7.20 -4.85
C LEU A 119 -9.94 -6.16 -5.96
N THR A 120 -11.04 -5.45 -6.20
CA THR A 120 -11.05 -4.23 -7.01
C THR A 120 -11.58 -3.09 -6.16
N PHE A 121 -10.77 -2.05 -5.97
CA PHE A 121 -11.20 -0.82 -5.32
C PHE A 121 -11.80 0.11 -6.36
N ILE A 122 -13.05 0.55 -6.16
CA ILE A 122 -13.72 1.53 -7.03
C ILE A 122 -14.42 2.56 -6.16
N ASN A 123 -14.04 3.83 -6.31
CA ASN A 123 -14.55 4.97 -5.54
C ASN A 123 -14.76 4.66 -4.04
N ILE A 124 -13.79 3.97 -3.43
CA ILE A 124 -13.89 3.44 -2.07
C ILE A 124 -13.08 4.29 -1.10
N HIS A 125 -13.61 4.53 0.09
CA HIS A 125 -12.86 5.28 1.12
C HIS A 125 -11.63 4.47 1.57
N PRO A 126 -10.44 5.08 1.75
CA PRO A 126 -9.22 4.34 2.11
C PRO A 126 -9.33 3.45 3.35
N ALA A 127 -10.13 3.86 4.33
CA ALA A 127 -10.38 3.06 5.53
C ALA A 127 -11.17 1.78 5.24
N GLN A 128 -12.15 1.85 4.35
CA GLN A 128 -12.94 0.70 3.90
C GLN A 128 -12.07 -0.23 3.05
N ALA A 129 -11.26 0.32 2.15
CA ALA A 129 -10.31 -0.46 1.35
C ALA A 129 -9.32 -1.24 2.24
N LEU A 130 -8.83 -0.63 3.33
CA LEU A 130 -8.00 -1.32 4.31
C LEU A 130 -8.75 -2.46 5.02
N ASP A 131 -10.00 -2.23 5.41
CA ASP A 131 -10.83 -3.24 6.06
C ASP A 131 -11.07 -4.44 5.12
N GLU A 132 -11.46 -4.17 3.87
CA GLU A 132 -11.64 -5.20 2.84
C GLU A 132 -10.36 -5.97 2.57
N LEU A 133 -9.21 -5.29 2.48
CA LEU A 133 -7.91 -5.95 2.29
C LEU A 133 -7.57 -6.89 3.45
N ILE A 134 -7.76 -6.44 4.70
CA ILE A 134 -7.48 -7.27 5.89
C ILE A 134 -8.44 -8.45 5.97
N THR A 135 -9.73 -8.25 5.68
CA THR A 135 -10.71 -9.33 5.63
C THR A 135 -10.39 -10.34 4.53
N ALA A 136 -10.00 -9.88 3.33
CA ALA A 136 -9.73 -10.75 2.20
C ALA A 136 -8.44 -11.56 2.33
N MET A 137 -7.48 -11.09 3.13
CA MET A 137 -6.32 -11.92 3.50
C MET A 137 -6.74 -13.11 4.38
N ASP A 138 -7.84 -13.01 5.14
CA ASP A 138 -8.35 -14.03 6.06
C ASP A 138 -7.31 -14.61 7.04
N GLU A 139 -6.37 -13.76 7.48
CA GLU A 139 -5.27 -14.19 8.33
C GLU A 139 -5.53 -13.90 9.81
N PRO A 140 -5.64 -14.92 10.69
CA PRO A 140 -6.05 -14.75 12.08
C PRO A 140 -5.06 -13.91 12.90
N LYS A 141 -3.77 -13.92 12.51
CA LYS A 141 -2.69 -13.18 13.19
C LYS A 141 -2.45 -11.77 12.65
N ILE A 142 -3.26 -11.32 11.68
CA ILE A 142 -3.18 -9.97 11.13
C ILE A 142 -4.43 -9.20 11.54
N LYS A 143 -4.25 -7.99 12.08
CA LYS A 143 -5.32 -7.12 12.56
C LYS A 143 -5.15 -5.69 12.09
N LYS A 144 -6.26 -4.96 12.00
CA LYS A 144 -6.23 -3.50 11.86
C LYS A 144 -5.80 -2.89 13.20
N GLY A 145 -4.80 -2.02 13.15
CA GLY A 145 -4.34 -1.24 14.29
C GLY A 145 -4.99 0.14 14.34
N ASN A 146 -4.24 1.13 14.83
CA ASN A 146 -4.67 2.52 14.82
C ASN A 146 -4.52 3.12 13.42
N VAL A 147 -5.57 3.76 12.90
CA VAL A 147 -5.63 4.27 11.53
C VAL A 147 -6.11 5.69 11.54
N ASN A 148 -5.26 6.60 11.10
CA ASN A 148 -5.59 7.99 10.88
C ASN A 148 -4.93 8.46 9.57
N PHE A 149 -5.74 9.09 8.72
CA PHE A 149 -5.35 9.49 7.38
C PHE A 149 -5.24 10.99 7.25
N THR A 150 -4.19 11.47 6.58
CA THR A 150 -4.06 12.90 6.29
C THR A 150 -5.01 13.31 5.16
N ASP A 151 -5.17 12.44 4.16
CA ASP A 151 -6.11 12.58 3.05
C ASP A 151 -7.08 11.39 3.05
N THR A 152 -8.37 11.68 2.94
CA THR A 152 -9.47 10.71 2.97
C THR A 152 -10.17 10.57 1.62
N ALA A 153 -9.64 11.19 0.57
CA ALA A 153 -10.19 11.10 -0.77
C ALA A 153 -10.33 9.63 -1.22
N PRO A 154 -11.45 9.25 -1.85
CA PRO A 154 -11.67 7.87 -2.29
C PRO A 154 -10.60 7.38 -3.27
N ILE A 155 -10.25 6.10 -3.15
CA ILE A 155 -9.49 5.34 -4.15
C ILE A 155 -10.43 5.14 -5.34
N ILE A 156 -10.15 5.82 -6.45
CA ILE A 156 -11.07 5.89 -7.60
C ILE A 156 -11.13 4.54 -8.31
N ALA A 157 -9.98 3.93 -8.57
CA ALA A 157 -9.86 2.64 -9.22
C ALA A 157 -8.50 2.00 -8.89
N TYR A 158 -8.50 0.76 -8.41
CA TYR A 158 -7.27 -0.02 -8.25
C TYR A 158 -7.52 -1.54 -8.28
N ASP A 159 -6.69 -2.27 -9.03
CA ASP A 159 -6.71 -3.74 -9.07
C ASP A 159 -5.59 -4.32 -8.19
N THR A 160 -6.01 -5.01 -7.13
CA THR A 160 -5.08 -5.58 -6.14
C THR A 160 -4.35 -6.84 -6.61
N THR A 161 -4.82 -7.50 -7.68
CA THR A 161 -4.27 -8.78 -8.14
C THR A 161 -2.82 -8.74 -8.62
N SER A 162 -2.33 -7.55 -8.97
CA SER A 162 -1.00 -7.35 -9.54
C SER A 162 0.11 -7.15 -8.51
N LYS A 163 -0.21 -7.03 -7.21
CA LYS A 163 0.76 -6.67 -6.16
C LYS A 163 0.51 -7.38 -4.84
N SER A 164 1.58 -7.65 -4.09
CA SER A 164 1.43 -8.20 -2.73
C SER A 164 0.61 -7.26 -1.82
N PRO A 165 -0.12 -7.78 -0.83
CA PRO A 165 -0.84 -6.94 0.14
C PRO A 165 0.03 -5.88 0.80
N TYR A 166 1.31 -6.19 1.03
CA TYR A 166 2.27 -5.22 1.55
C TYR A 166 2.48 -4.04 0.59
N SER A 167 2.66 -4.32 -0.70
CA SER A 167 2.78 -3.30 -1.74
C SER A 167 1.49 -2.46 -1.87
N ILE A 168 0.31 -3.05 -1.69
CA ILE A 168 -0.96 -2.31 -1.70
C ILE A 168 -1.04 -1.33 -0.52
N LEU A 169 -0.70 -1.79 0.69
CA LEU A 169 -0.66 -0.94 1.88
C LEU A 169 0.31 0.23 1.71
N LYS A 170 1.51 -0.04 1.17
CA LYS A 170 2.58 0.96 1.01
C LYS A 170 2.33 1.92 -0.17
N GLU A 171 2.11 1.38 -1.36
CA GLU A 171 2.13 2.18 -2.60
C GLU A 171 0.77 2.78 -2.95
N ILE A 172 -0.32 2.21 -2.44
CA ILE A 172 -1.67 2.67 -2.74
C ILE A 172 -2.22 3.41 -1.55
N ILE A 173 -2.45 2.71 -0.43
CA ILE A 173 -3.13 3.30 0.73
C ILE A 173 -2.26 4.38 1.38
N ALA A 174 -1.00 4.09 1.76
CA ALA A 174 -0.14 5.05 2.46
C ALA A 174 0.20 6.29 1.62
N THR A 175 0.44 6.08 0.32
CA THR A 175 0.80 7.17 -0.60
C THR A 175 -0.40 8.07 -0.89
N GLN A 176 -1.57 7.48 -1.16
CA GLN A 176 -2.78 8.27 -1.42
C GLN A 176 -3.25 9.05 -0.19
N THR A 177 -3.18 8.43 1.00
CA THR A 177 -3.64 9.05 2.25
C THR A 177 -2.61 9.98 2.90
N ARG A 178 -1.40 10.07 2.32
CA ARG A 178 -0.26 10.81 2.87
C ARG A 178 -0.03 10.49 4.36
N SER A 179 -0.01 9.20 4.67
CA SER A 179 0.13 8.68 6.03
C SER A 179 1.34 7.77 6.18
N PHE A 180 1.92 7.78 7.37
CA PHE A 180 2.99 6.85 7.76
C PHE A 180 2.41 5.48 8.07
N LEU A 181 2.67 4.52 7.18
CA LEU A 181 2.44 3.10 7.42
C LEU A 181 3.48 2.57 8.41
N TYR A 182 3.02 1.93 9.48
CA TYR A 182 3.90 1.19 10.38
C TYR A 182 3.18 -0.03 10.94
N PHE A 183 3.99 -1.00 11.37
CA PHE A 183 3.48 -2.23 11.95
C PHE A 183 3.90 -2.35 13.40
N SER A 184 3.01 -2.87 14.23
CA SER A 184 3.29 -3.17 15.63
C SER A 184 2.69 -4.51 16.01
N GLN A 185 2.84 -4.88 17.29
CA GLN A 185 2.26 -6.10 17.83
C GLN A 185 1.40 -5.77 19.03
N ASP A 186 0.21 -6.36 19.07
CA ASP A 186 -0.66 -6.26 20.25
C ASP A 186 -0.16 -7.18 21.39
N ASP A 187 -0.86 -7.16 22.52
CA ASP A 187 -0.54 -7.97 23.70
C ASP A 187 -0.66 -9.49 23.46
N GLN A 188 -1.29 -9.89 22.35
CA GLN A 188 -1.49 -11.28 21.95
C GLN A 188 -0.46 -11.72 20.89
N GLY A 189 0.46 -10.83 20.50
CA GLY A 189 1.46 -11.07 19.47
C GLY A 189 0.91 -11.04 18.04
N ASN A 190 -0.32 -10.57 17.82
CA ASN A 190 -0.84 -10.37 16.48
C ASN A 190 -0.16 -9.17 15.84
N LEU A 191 0.09 -9.25 14.54
CA LEU A 191 0.60 -8.13 13.76
C LEU A 191 -0.54 -7.13 13.52
N THR A 192 -0.32 -5.87 13.89
CA THR A 192 -1.26 -4.79 13.63
C THR A 192 -0.73 -3.88 12.52
N ILE A 193 -1.63 -3.54 11.58
CA ILE A 193 -1.35 -2.62 10.48
C ILE A 193 -1.86 -1.23 10.88
N ASN A 194 -0.97 -0.25 10.96
CA ASN A 194 -1.28 1.07 11.47
C ASN A 194 -0.94 2.16 10.44
N PHE A 195 -1.72 3.25 10.48
CA PHE A 195 -1.47 4.45 9.70
C PHE A 195 -1.52 5.67 10.61
N ALA A 196 -0.48 6.50 10.57
CA ALA A 196 -0.45 7.78 11.28
C ALA A 196 -0.46 8.94 10.27
N SER A 197 -1.35 9.90 10.48
CA SER A 197 -1.43 11.12 9.70
C SER A 197 -0.27 12.07 10.02
N GLU A 198 -0.08 13.10 9.20
CA GLU A 198 0.86 14.18 9.50
C GLU A 198 0.54 14.91 10.80
N ASN A 199 -0.75 15.04 11.11
CA ASN A 199 -1.21 15.68 12.33
C ASN A 199 -0.84 14.83 13.56
N ASP A 200 -0.98 13.50 13.47
CA ASP A 200 -0.52 12.62 14.55
C ASP A 200 0.96 12.81 14.81
N PHE A 201 1.77 12.88 13.76
CA PHE A 201 3.21 13.11 13.91
C PHE A 201 3.53 14.46 14.56
N LYS A 202 2.82 15.53 14.20
CA LYS A 202 2.99 16.87 14.79
C LYS A 202 2.51 16.95 16.23
N GLN A 203 1.45 16.23 16.59
CA GLN A 203 0.81 16.30 17.91
C GLN A 203 1.30 15.24 18.90
N ARG A 204 1.96 14.17 18.43
CA ARG A 204 2.47 13.09 19.30
C ARG A 204 3.34 13.67 20.42
N LYS A 205 3.33 13.08 21.61
CA LYS A 205 4.26 13.51 22.66
C LYS A 205 5.68 13.21 22.19
N ALA A 206 6.54 14.24 22.17
CA ALA A 206 7.95 14.06 21.85
C ALA A 206 8.75 13.85 23.14
N ILE A 207 9.73 12.95 23.08
CA ILE A 207 10.77 12.82 24.11
C ILE A 207 11.83 13.87 23.79
N GLU A 208 12.03 14.81 24.70
CA GLU A 208 13.02 15.85 24.55
C GLU A 208 14.38 15.34 25.00
N ILE A 209 15.41 15.53 24.17
CA ILE A 209 16.81 15.32 24.54
C ILE A 209 17.52 16.66 24.55
N ASN A 210 18.22 16.92 25.65
CA ASN A 210 19.03 18.11 25.88
C ASN A 210 20.22 17.74 26.79
N HIS A 211 21.09 18.71 27.08
CA HIS A 211 22.26 18.46 27.93
C HIS A 211 21.91 17.97 29.34
N SER A 212 20.75 18.36 29.90
CA SER A 212 20.39 18.02 31.28
C SER A 212 19.90 16.58 31.47
N ASN A 213 19.40 15.93 30.40
CA ASN A 213 18.85 14.58 30.47
C ASN A 213 19.61 13.54 29.61
N TRP A 214 20.72 13.95 28.99
CA TRP A 214 21.60 13.08 28.21
C TRP A 214 22.02 11.82 28.99
N ASP A 215 22.53 12.01 30.21
CA ASP A 215 23.02 10.93 31.07
C ASP A 215 21.88 10.04 31.60
N GLN A 216 20.71 10.63 31.87
CA GLN A 216 19.52 9.87 32.30
C GLN A 216 19.11 8.84 31.24
N HIS A 217 19.21 9.21 29.96
CA HIS A 217 18.90 8.33 28.84
C HIS A 217 20.09 7.44 28.41
N LYS A 218 21.22 7.51 29.13
CA LYS A 218 22.46 6.77 28.85
C LYS A 218 22.88 6.83 27.38
N ILE A 219 22.75 8.01 26.79
CA ILE A 219 23.09 8.24 25.38
C ILE A 219 24.61 8.22 25.25
N ILE A 220 25.11 7.41 24.33
CA ILE A 220 26.53 7.34 23.99
C ILE A 220 26.84 8.37 22.91
N ASP A 221 26.01 8.42 21.87
CA ASP A 221 26.25 9.25 20.70
C ASP A 221 24.95 9.56 19.96
N ILE A 222 24.93 10.72 19.29
CA ILE A 222 23.89 11.12 18.33
C ILE A 222 24.58 11.66 17.09
N LYS A 223 24.29 11.05 15.93
CA LYS A 223 24.79 11.50 14.62
C LYS A 223 23.63 11.97 13.77
N LEU A 224 23.80 13.13 13.13
CA LEU A 224 22.89 13.66 12.15
C LEU A 224 23.53 13.54 10.76
N GLU A 225 22.79 12.96 9.83
CA GLU A 225 23.17 12.86 8.42
C GLU A 225 22.06 13.46 7.55
N GLU A 226 22.45 14.18 6.51
CA GLU A 226 21.52 14.64 5.48
C GLU A 226 21.76 13.78 4.23
N ASN A 227 20.70 13.16 3.70
CA ASN A 227 20.77 12.37 2.47
C ASN A 227 19.78 12.85 1.42
N ILE A 228 20.13 12.58 0.17
CA ILE A 228 19.35 12.88 -1.03
C ILE A 228 18.85 11.60 -1.71
N ASP A 229 18.81 10.48 -0.99
CA ASP A 229 18.30 9.22 -1.53
C ASP A 229 16.81 9.38 -1.84
N GLY A 230 16.42 9.13 -3.09
CA GLY A 230 15.04 9.28 -3.53
C GLY A 230 14.55 10.74 -3.61
N TYR A 231 15.43 11.73 -3.42
CA TYR A 231 15.09 13.15 -3.48
C TYR A 231 14.85 13.62 -4.92
N TYR A 232 13.76 14.35 -5.13
CA TYR A 232 13.44 15.05 -6.37
C TYR A 232 12.54 16.25 -6.06
N ASN A 233 12.77 17.37 -6.73
CA ASN A 233 11.96 18.58 -6.60
C ASN A 233 11.06 18.83 -7.82
N LYS A 234 11.03 17.86 -8.74
CA LYS A 234 10.13 17.82 -9.89
C LYS A 234 9.73 16.39 -10.21
N ILE A 235 8.44 16.17 -10.45
CA ILE A 235 7.91 14.86 -10.85
C ILE A 235 7.01 15.00 -12.07
N ARG A 236 7.16 14.07 -13.02
CA ARG A 236 6.17 13.81 -14.06
C ARG A 236 5.53 12.45 -13.83
N LEU A 237 4.21 12.45 -13.75
CA LEU A 237 3.41 11.25 -13.55
C LEU A 237 2.47 11.08 -14.74
N GLU A 238 2.45 9.86 -15.29
CA GLU A 238 1.74 9.53 -16.53
C GLU A 238 0.73 8.39 -16.31
N SER A 239 -0.44 8.48 -16.94
CA SER A 239 -1.40 7.38 -17.03
C SER A 239 -1.92 7.28 -18.46
N ASP A 240 -2.07 6.06 -18.95
CA ASP A 240 -2.67 5.79 -20.25
C ASP A 240 -4.21 5.69 -20.20
N ASN A 241 -4.79 5.75 -19.01
CA ASN A 241 -6.17 5.31 -18.77
C ASN A 241 -7.08 6.42 -18.26
N ILE A 242 -6.71 7.69 -18.51
CA ILE A 242 -7.48 8.83 -18.01
C ILE A 242 -8.72 9.05 -18.87
N THR A 243 -9.89 8.99 -18.21
CA THR A 243 -11.15 9.35 -18.87
C THR A 243 -11.21 10.86 -19.05
N SER A 244 -11.50 11.31 -20.28
CA SER A 244 -11.66 12.72 -20.59
C SER A 244 -12.75 13.36 -19.72
N THR A 245 -12.57 14.63 -19.36
CA THR A 245 -13.57 15.42 -18.64
C THR A 245 -14.63 16.02 -19.57
N MET A 246 -14.38 16.02 -20.88
CA MET A 246 -15.31 16.49 -21.90
C MET A 246 -15.65 15.34 -22.86
N PRO A 247 -16.94 15.15 -23.19
CA PRO A 247 -17.34 14.16 -24.16
C PRO A 247 -16.99 14.62 -25.59
N THR A 248 -16.60 13.66 -26.42
CA THR A 248 -16.38 13.80 -27.85
C THR A 248 -17.65 13.41 -28.60
N GLN A 249 -17.93 14.08 -29.72
CA GLN A 249 -19.02 13.72 -30.63
C GLN A 249 -18.45 13.33 -31.99
N GLU A 250 -18.88 12.18 -32.50
CA GLU A 250 -18.51 11.69 -33.82
C GLU A 250 -19.77 11.29 -34.60
N ILE A 251 -19.76 11.58 -35.90
CA ILE A 251 -20.86 11.27 -36.80
C ILE A 251 -20.42 10.14 -37.74
N PHE A 252 -21.21 9.09 -37.82
CA PHE A 252 -20.94 7.93 -38.66
C PHE A 252 -22.07 7.68 -39.66
N ALA A 253 -21.72 7.44 -40.91
CA ALA A 253 -22.63 6.97 -41.95
C ALA A 253 -22.14 5.58 -42.44
N PRO A 254 -22.40 4.50 -41.68
CA PRO A 254 -21.96 3.17 -42.05
C PRO A 254 -22.65 2.67 -43.33
N SER A 255 -21.95 1.84 -44.10
CA SER A 255 -22.59 1.02 -45.12
C SER A 255 -23.50 -0.02 -44.45
N GLY A 256 -24.58 -0.46 -45.08
CA GLY A 256 -25.46 -1.46 -44.45
C GLY A 256 -24.87 -2.87 -44.30
N ASN A 257 -23.64 -3.10 -44.78
CA ASN A 257 -22.87 -4.33 -44.51
C ASN A 257 -21.88 -4.17 -43.35
N SER A 258 -21.78 -2.98 -42.75
CA SER A 258 -20.85 -2.71 -41.66
C SER A 258 -21.26 -3.50 -40.41
N LYS A 259 -20.30 -4.17 -39.77
CA LYS A 259 -20.52 -4.87 -38.50
C LYS A 259 -20.22 -4.01 -37.27
N SER A 260 -19.48 -2.93 -37.46
CA SER A 260 -19.05 -2.04 -36.40
C SER A 260 -18.78 -0.62 -36.88
N LEU A 261 -18.68 0.30 -35.93
CA LEU A 261 -18.21 1.67 -36.06
C LEU A 261 -16.86 1.79 -35.35
N TRP A 262 -15.93 2.53 -35.94
CA TRP A 262 -14.60 2.76 -35.38
C TRP A 262 -14.46 4.22 -34.98
N LEU A 263 -14.35 4.45 -33.68
CA LEU A 263 -14.16 5.75 -33.06
C LEU A 263 -12.73 6.26 -33.26
N SER A 264 -12.58 7.58 -33.20
CA SER A 264 -11.27 8.22 -33.25
C SER A 264 -10.43 7.88 -32.00
N ASP A 265 -11.06 7.89 -30.83
CA ASP A 265 -10.43 7.62 -29.54
C ASP A 265 -11.07 6.41 -28.82
N PRO A 266 -10.33 5.72 -27.92
CA PRO A 266 -10.86 4.62 -27.14
C PRO A 266 -12.09 5.03 -26.31
N PHE A 267 -13.14 4.21 -26.31
CA PHE A 267 -14.38 4.50 -25.61
C PHE A 267 -14.21 4.31 -24.09
N GLY A 268 -14.44 5.37 -23.32
CA GLY A 268 -14.45 5.32 -21.86
C GLY A 268 -15.83 5.02 -21.30
N LYS A 269 -16.74 5.99 -21.41
CA LYS A 269 -18.11 5.85 -20.89
C LYS A 269 -19.09 6.74 -21.65
N LEU A 270 -20.38 6.41 -21.51
CA LEU A 270 -21.46 7.24 -22.03
C LEU A 270 -21.61 8.55 -21.24
N PRO A 271 -22.03 9.66 -21.90
CA PRO A 271 -22.51 10.86 -21.22
C PRO A 271 -23.68 10.54 -20.30
N LEU A 272 -23.80 11.28 -19.20
CA LEU A 272 -24.96 11.17 -18.32
C LEU A 272 -26.22 11.60 -19.11
N PHE A 273 -27.29 10.83 -19.00
CA PHE A 273 -28.56 11.04 -19.73
C PHE A 273 -29.17 12.44 -19.58
N SER A 274 -28.79 13.19 -18.54
CA SER A 274 -29.26 14.55 -18.27
C SER A 274 -28.53 15.65 -19.04
N ASP A 275 -27.49 15.34 -19.81
CA ASP A 275 -26.75 16.36 -20.57
C ASP A 275 -27.53 16.74 -21.86
N PRO A 276 -28.03 17.98 -21.97
CA PRO A 276 -28.86 18.38 -23.12
C PRO A 276 -28.04 18.50 -24.42
N ILE A 277 -26.71 18.60 -24.33
CA ILE A 277 -25.81 18.86 -25.47
C ILE A 277 -25.28 17.54 -26.05
N PHE A 278 -24.96 16.56 -25.19
CA PHE A 278 -24.27 15.34 -25.58
C PHE A 278 -25.20 14.13 -25.61
N LYS A 279 -25.92 13.98 -26.73
CA LYS A 279 -26.91 12.91 -26.93
C LYS A 279 -26.45 11.91 -27.98
N ASN A 280 -26.73 10.65 -27.69
CA ASN A 280 -26.60 9.55 -28.64
C ASN A 280 -27.92 9.39 -29.40
N TYR A 281 -27.89 9.55 -30.71
CA TYR A 281 -29.07 9.38 -31.56
C TYR A 281 -28.67 8.95 -32.97
N TYR A 282 -29.64 8.46 -33.73
CA TYR A 282 -29.50 8.23 -35.16
C TYR A 282 -30.67 8.88 -35.91
N TYR A 283 -30.48 9.08 -37.21
CA TYR A 283 -31.53 9.52 -38.13
C TYR A 283 -31.35 8.80 -39.47
N THR A 284 -32.40 8.70 -40.26
CA THR A 284 -32.30 8.14 -41.61
C THR A 284 -31.94 9.24 -42.60
N THR A 285 -31.23 8.91 -43.68
CA THR A 285 -30.91 9.87 -44.75
C THR A 285 -32.15 10.53 -45.34
N ASP A 286 -33.29 9.82 -45.32
CA ASP A 286 -34.56 10.30 -45.85
C ASP A 286 -35.29 11.25 -44.88
N LYS A 287 -34.91 11.24 -43.60
CA LYS A 287 -35.49 12.07 -42.54
C LYS A 287 -34.42 12.66 -41.62
N PRO A 288 -33.58 13.59 -42.12
CA PRO A 288 -32.41 14.07 -41.40
C PRO A 288 -32.71 14.88 -40.13
N PHE A 289 -33.95 15.32 -39.93
CA PHE A 289 -34.37 16.10 -38.76
C PHE A 289 -35.09 15.28 -37.68
N GLU A 290 -35.36 13.98 -37.93
CA GLU A 290 -36.02 13.09 -36.97
C GLU A 290 -34.96 12.32 -36.16
N HIS A 291 -34.58 12.86 -34.99
CA HIS A 291 -33.57 12.24 -34.13
C HIS A 291 -34.18 11.14 -33.26
N ILE A 292 -33.77 9.89 -33.51
CA ILE A 292 -34.23 8.71 -32.77
C ILE A 292 -33.17 8.33 -31.72
N PRO A 293 -33.54 8.14 -30.43
CA PRO A 293 -32.59 7.79 -29.38
C PRO A 293 -31.78 6.53 -29.68
N LEU A 294 -30.47 6.60 -29.52
CA LEU A 294 -29.55 5.50 -29.75
C LEU A 294 -29.17 4.84 -28.41
N THR A 295 -29.71 3.65 -28.17
CA THR A 295 -29.30 2.77 -27.07
C THR A 295 -27.95 2.11 -27.36
N ILE A 296 -26.94 2.53 -26.61
CA ILE A 296 -25.60 1.92 -26.57
C ILE A 296 -25.41 1.28 -25.19
N VAL A 297 -24.89 0.06 -25.13
CA VAL A 297 -24.64 -0.67 -23.85
C VAL A 297 -23.24 -1.28 -23.83
N SER A 298 -22.75 -1.67 -22.65
CA SER A 298 -21.50 -2.44 -22.58
C SER A 298 -21.68 -3.83 -23.20
N LYS A 299 -20.58 -4.44 -23.68
CA LYS A 299 -20.54 -5.82 -24.18
C LYS A 299 -21.09 -6.81 -23.16
N LYS A 300 -20.82 -6.56 -21.88
CA LYS A 300 -21.35 -7.35 -20.77
C LYS A 300 -22.88 -7.26 -20.69
N GLU A 301 -23.44 -6.07 -20.71
CA GLU A 301 -24.90 -5.88 -20.72
C GLU A 301 -25.56 -6.53 -21.93
N TYR A 302 -24.91 -6.47 -23.10
CA TYR A 302 -25.35 -7.20 -24.29
C TYR A 302 -25.35 -8.71 -24.07
N THR A 303 -24.27 -9.28 -23.50
CA THR A 303 -24.22 -10.73 -23.17
C THR A 303 -25.23 -11.15 -22.10
N LEU A 304 -25.67 -10.23 -21.24
CA LEU A 304 -26.77 -10.45 -20.29
C LEU A 304 -28.16 -10.30 -20.94
N GLY A 305 -28.22 -10.06 -22.25
CA GLY A 305 -29.45 -9.98 -23.03
C GLY A 305 -30.11 -8.60 -23.05
N LYS A 306 -29.41 -7.52 -22.67
CA LYS A 306 -29.97 -6.16 -22.83
C LYS A 306 -30.09 -5.82 -24.32
N ASN A 307 -31.29 -5.41 -24.72
CA ASN A 307 -31.54 -4.90 -26.07
C ASN A 307 -30.80 -3.58 -26.28
N CYS A 308 -30.06 -3.49 -27.38
CA CYS A 308 -29.29 -2.32 -27.77
C CYS A 308 -29.18 -2.24 -29.30
N HIS A 309 -28.77 -1.08 -29.80
CA HIS A 309 -28.40 -0.89 -31.20
C HIS A 309 -26.92 -1.17 -31.41
N LEU A 310 -26.09 -0.72 -30.47
CA LEU A 310 -24.64 -0.87 -30.44
C LEU A 310 -24.18 -1.36 -29.07
N TYR A 311 -23.10 -2.12 -29.04
CA TYR A 311 -22.38 -2.44 -27.81
C TYR A 311 -20.88 -2.12 -27.89
N TYR A 312 -20.27 -1.82 -26.75
CA TYR A 312 -18.86 -1.46 -26.66
C TYR A 312 -18.09 -2.29 -25.64
N GLU A 313 -16.79 -2.45 -25.86
CA GLU A 313 -15.84 -2.88 -24.84
C GLU A 313 -15.05 -1.65 -24.39
N GLN A 314 -15.03 -1.37 -23.09
CA GLN A 314 -14.36 -0.17 -22.57
C GLN A 314 -12.86 -0.20 -22.90
N GLY A 315 -12.31 0.92 -23.36
CA GLY A 315 -10.95 1.02 -23.89
C GLY A 315 -10.78 0.52 -25.33
N SER A 316 -11.83 -0.02 -25.95
CA SER A 316 -11.85 -0.30 -27.40
C SER A 316 -12.27 0.93 -28.19
N LYS A 317 -11.77 1.04 -29.42
CA LYS A 317 -12.26 2.00 -30.42
C LYS A 317 -13.48 1.49 -31.19
N GLU A 318 -13.81 0.21 -31.04
CA GLU A 318 -14.86 -0.45 -31.82
C GLU A 318 -16.19 -0.45 -31.06
N LEU A 319 -17.24 0.03 -31.74
CA LEU A 319 -18.64 -0.14 -31.36
C LEU A 319 -19.27 -1.15 -32.31
N VAL A 320 -19.79 -2.25 -31.80
CA VAL A 320 -20.31 -3.34 -32.62
C VAL A 320 -21.83 -3.27 -32.70
N PHE A 321 -22.39 -3.43 -33.89
CA PHE A 321 -23.84 -3.48 -34.06
C PHE A 321 -24.42 -4.73 -33.40
N SER A 322 -25.60 -4.58 -32.79
CA SER A 322 -26.40 -5.71 -32.34
C SER A 322 -26.85 -6.55 -33.54
N ASP A 323 -26.80 -7.88 -33.42
CA ASP A 323 -27.13 -8.80 -34.51
C ASP A 323 -28.58 -8.64 -35.03
N LYS A 324 -29.45 -8.00 -34.23
CA LYS A 324 -30.87 -7.78 -34.53
C LYS A 324 -31.17 -6.37 -35.04
N PHE A 325 -30.17 -5.50 -35.17
CA PHE A 325 -30.37 -4.10 -35.53
C PHE A 325 -30.00 -3.83 -36.99
N GLU A 326 -31.04 -3.62 -37.80
CA GLU A 326 -30.89 -3.17 -39.19
C GLU A 326 -30.59 -1.66 -39.22
N HIS A 327 -29.47 -1.28 -39.82
CA HIS A 327 -28.94 0.08 -39.79
C HIS A 327 -28.72 0.69 -41.19
N TRP A 328 -29.39 0.15 -42.21
CA TRP A 328 -29.30 0.64 -43.59
C TRP A 328 -29.78 2.09 -43.69
N ASN A 329 -29.05 2.93 -44.44
CA ASN A 329 -29.36 4.37 -44.64
C ASN A 329 -29.47 5.20 -43.34
N MET A 330 -28.79 4.77 -42.27
CA MET A 330 -28.77 5.50 -40.99
C MET A 330 -27.47 6.28 -40.81
N VAL A 331 -27.59 7.45 -40.20
CA VAL A 331 -26.46 8.25 -39.72
C VAL A 331 -26.54 8.30 -38.19
N PHE A 332 -25.42 8.01 -37.54
CA PHE A 332 -25.29 7.92 -36.09
C PHE A 332 -24.52 9.12 -35.57
N ASN A 333 -25.05 9.78 -34.54
CA ASN A 333 -24.30 10.73 -33.72
C ASN A 333 -23.97 10.05 -32.39
N ILE A 334 -22.68 9.85 -32.16
CA ILE A 334 -22.16 9.14 -31.00
C ILE A 334 -21.40 10.12 -30.11
N SER A 335 -21.93 10.36 -28.92
CA SER A 335 -21.33 11.13 -27.85
C SER A 335 -20.73 10.19 -26.80
N TYR A 336 -19.44 10.33 -26.48
CA TYR A 336 -18.75 9.49 -25.50
C TYR A 336 -17.59 10.22 -24.82
N TYR A 337 -17.24 9.83 -23.59
CA TYR A 337 -15.98 10.24 -22.98
C TYR A 337 -14.87 9.29 -23.43
N SER A 338 -13.78 9.83 -23.99
CA SER A 338 -12.63 9.02 -24.41
C SER A 338 -11.74 8.60 -23.23
N ILE A 339 -10.97 7.53 -23.42
CA ILE A 339 -9.81 7.20 -22.58
C ILE A 339 -8.56 7.67 -23.31
N ASP A 340 -7.87 8.63 -22.71
CA ASP A 340 -6.66 9.22 -23.27
C ASP A 340 -5.46 8.98 -22.33
N LYS A 341 -4.29 8.93 -22.95
CA LYS A 341 -3.04 9.10 -22.26
C LYS A 341 -2.87 10.54 -21.78
N ARG A 342 -2.51 10.73 -20.51
CA ARG A 342 -2.24 12.05 -19.93
C ARG A 342 -1.01 12.00 -19.05
N ALA A 343 -0.28 13.12 -19.01
CA ALA A 343 0.82 13.31 -18.08
C ALA A 343 0.68 14.64 -17.34
N ILE A 344 1.04 14.62 -16.06
CA ILE A 344 1.08 15.79 -15.19
C ILE A 344 2.51 15.98 -14.73
N THR A 345 2.99 17.23 -14.78
CA THR A 345 4.24 17.62 -14.13
C THR A 345 3.93 18.57 -12.98
N VAL A 346 4.47 18.25 -11.80
CA VAL A 346 4.40 19.07 -10.59
C VAL A 346 5.82 19.43 -10.17
N GLU A 347 6.03 20.69 -9.80
CA GLU A 347 7.35 21.24 -9.47
C GLU A 347 7.31 21.94 -8.09
N ASN A 348 8.35 21.77 -7.28
CA ASN A 348 8.58 22.53 -6.05
C ASN A 348 9.55 23.67 -6.35
N THR A 349 8.99 24.81 -6.79
CA THR A 349 9.78 25.96 -7.24
C THR A 349 10.71 26.50 -6.14
N ALA A 350 10.25 26.54 -4.89
CA ALA A 350 11.05 27.04 -3.77
C ALA A 350 12.31 26.19 -3.53
N GLU A 351 12.19 24.86 -3.65
CA GLU A 351 13.33 23.97 -3.51
C GLU A 351 14.27 24.04 -4.73
N ILE A 352 13.72 24.15 -5.94
CA ILE A 352 14.51 24.36 -7.16
C ILE A 352 15.36 25.63 -7.02
N GLU A 353 14.77 26.73 -6.54
CA GLU A 353 15.49 27.98 -6.26
C GLU A 353 16.56 27.82 -5.18
N ARG A 354 16.27 27.09 -4.10
CA ARG A 354 17.26 26.80 -3.04
C ARG A 354 18.47 26.06 -3.60
N VAL A 355 18.27 25.02 -4.40
CA VAL A 355 19.36 24.24 -4.99
C VAL A 355 20.14 25.07 -6.02
N ASN A 356 19.46 25.89 -6.83
CA ASN A 356 20.11 26.81 -7.77
C ASN A 356 21.07 27.79 -7.07
N LYS A 357 20.75 28.22 -5.83
CA LYS A 357 21.63 29.09 -5.02
C LYS A 357 22.90 28.40 -4.53
N LEU A 358 22.98 27.06 -4.55
CA LEU A 358 24.19 26.31 -4.15
C LEU A 358 25.33 26.41 -5.18
N SER A 359 25.14 27.14 -6.30
CA SER A 359 26.14 27.48 -7.33
C SER A 359 26.78 26.30 -8.09
N THR A 360 26.35 25.07 -7.82
CA THR A 360 26.96 23.84 -8.35
C THR A 360 26.09 23.11 -9.37
N PHE A 361 24.75 23.22 -9.29
CA PHE A 361 23.83 22.47 -10.14
C PHE A 361 22.63 23.32 -10.60
N LYS A 362 22.02 22.92 -11.71
CA LYS A 362 20.84 23.56 -12.35
C LYS A 362 19.53 23.49 -11.53
N GLY A 363 19.59 22.99 -10.30
CA GLY A 363 18.46 22.94 -9.37
C GLY A 363 17.37 21.92 -9.69
N ASP A 364 17.14 21.58 -10.96
CA ASP A 364 16.02 20.75 -11.40
C ASP A 364 16.36 19.25 -11.31
N LEU A 365 15.82 18.58 -10.29
CA LEU A 365 16.03 17.16 -10.02
C LEU A 365 14.71 16.41 -10.22
N PHE A 366 14.70 15.58 -11.26
CA PHE A 366 13.48 15.09 -11.90
C PHE A 366 13.24 13.60 -11.64
N LYS A 367 11.98 13.23 -11.38
CA LYS A 367 11.49 11.86 -11.37
C LYS A 367 10.37 11.65 -12.39
N PHE A 368 10.38 10.51 -13.07
CA PHE A 368 9.30 10.07 -13.95
C PHE A 368 8.70 8.77 -13.44
N GLU A 369 7.38 8.70 -13.34
CA GLU A 369 6.63 7.49 -13.02
C GLU A 369 5.40 7.34 -13.90
N ARG A 370 4.99 6.09 -14.12
CA ARG A 370 3.77 5.75 -14.87
C ARG A 370 2.85 4.87 -14.03
N PHE A 371 1.58 5.27 -13.95
CA PHE A 371 0.51 4.63 -13.20
C PHE A 371 -0.64 4.38 -14.16
N ASN A 372 -0.79 3.15 -14.63
CA ASN A 372 -1.90 2.83 -15.50
C ASN A 372 -3.19 2.63 -14.70
N ASP A 373 -3.13 2.36 -13.39
CA ASP A 373 -4.26 2.20 -12.48
C ASP A 373 -5.09 3.47 -12.23
N ILE A 374 -4.52 4.66 -12.49
CA ILE A 374 -5.22 5.93 -12.30
C ILE A 374 -6.04 6.26 -13.55
N SER A 375 -7.33 6.54 -13.38
CA SER A 375 -8.26 6.84 -14.48
C SER A 375 -8.87 8.25 -14.44
N ASP A 376 -8.60 9.00 -13.39
CA ASP A 376 -9.10 10.36 -13.19
C ASP A 376 -7.93 11.35 -13.13
N LEU A 377 -8.10 12.48 -13.80
CA LEU A 377 -7.06 13.50 -13.89
C LEU A 377 -6.75 14.13 -12.52
N ASN A 378 -7.76 14.34 -11.67
CA ASN A 378 -7.55 14.93 -10.35
C ASN A 378 -6.79 13.96 -9.43
N ASP A 379 -7.07 12.67 -9.53
CA ASP A 379 -6.31 11.63 -8.83
C ASP A 379 -4.85 11.59 -9.30
N LEU A 380 -4.62 11.69 -10.61
CA LEU A 380 -3.27 11.78 -11.19
C LEU A 380 -2.48 12.98 -10.65
N VAL A 381 -3.13 14.15 -10.58
CA VAL A 381 -2.56 15.38 -10.02
C VAL A 381 -2.27 15.21 -8.52
N ARG A 382 -3.23 14.69 -7.76
CA ARG A 382 -3.11 14.48 -6.32
C ARG A 382 -1.98 13.52 -5.98
N GLN A 383 -1.89 12.39 -6.68
CA GLN A 383 -0.82 11.40 -6.51
C GLN A 383 0.55 12.05 -6.75
N ALA A 384 0.68 12.82 -7.84
CA ALA A 384 1.92 13.54 -8.17
C ALA A 384 2.30 14.58 -7.10
N SER A 385 1.33 15.37 -6.62
CA SER A 385 1.55 16.34 -5.55
C SER A 385 1.93 15.67 -4.23
N ASN A 386 1.27 14.58 -3.85
CA ASN A 386 1.60 13.84 -2.63
C ASN A 386 3.04 13.29 -2.70
N LEU A 387 3.41 12.64 -3.80
CA LEU A 387 4.76 12.11 -4.03
C LEU A 387 5.83 13.22 -3.94
N LEU A 388 5.59 14.37 -4.59
CA LEU A 388 6.50 15.50 -4.55
C LEU A 388 6.62 16.10 -3.14
N SER A 389 5.51 16.29 -2.42
CA SER A 389 5.53 16.82 -1.06
C SER A 389 6.35 15.95 -0.10
N LEU A 390 6.40 14.64 -0.34
CA LEU A 390 7.15 13.70 0.50
C LEU A 390 8.66 13.68 0.21
N ASN A 391 9.07 13.96 -1.03
CA ASN A 391 10.44 13.73 -1.51
C ASN A 391 11.16 15.00 -1.98
N SER A 392 10.52 16.17 -1.91
CA SER A 392 11.08 17.45 -2.37
C SER A 392 11.94 18.18 -1.34
N LYS A 393 12.42 17.48 -0.30
CA LYS A 393 13.39 18.01 0.65
C LYS A 393 14.44 16.95 0.97
N PRO A 394 15.71 17.32 1.20
CA PRO A 394 16.70 16.40 1.73
C PRO A 394 16.21 15.78 3.03
N ARG A 395 16.41 14.47 3.16
CA ARG A 395 16.01 13.73 4.35
C ARG A 395 17.08 13.90 5.42
N LYS A 396 16.66 14.22 6.64
CA LYS A 396 17.56 14.21 7.80
C LYS A 396 17.37 12.91 8.57
N GLU A 397 18.46 12.18 8.71
CA GLU A 397 18.51 10.92 9.42
C GLU A 397 19.34 11.07 10.69
N LEU A 398 18.81 10.55 11.79
CA LEU A 398 19.45 10.62 13.09
C LEU A 398 19.74 9.21 13.58
N THR A 399 21.00 8.95 13.88
CA THR A 399 21.46 7.72 14.52
C THR A 399 21.73 8.00 15.99
N LEU A 400 20.97 7.38 16.89
CA LEU A 400 21.14 7.51 18.34
C LEU A 400 21.61 6.19 18.94
N ILE A 401 22.76 6.22 19.61
CA ILE A 401 23.34 5.05 20.28
C ILE A 401 23.13 5.21 21.79
N THR A 402 22.55 4.20 22.44
CA THR A 402 22.29 4.21 23.89
C THR A 402 22.44 2.82 24.50
N THR A 403 22.67 2.80 25.81
CA THR A 403 22.64 1.57 26.61
C THR A 403 21.34 1.36 27.40
N SER A 404 20.36 2.23 27.22
CA SER A 404 19.06 2.17 27.89
C SER A 404 17.92 2.22 26.86
N PRO A 405 16.99 1.26 26.85
CA PRO A 405 15.81 1.36 25.99
C PRO A 405 14.83 2.41 26.53
N PHE A 406 14.65 3.52 25.81
CA PHE A 406 13.66 4.55 26.15
C PHE A 406 12.77 4.98 24.97
N LEU A 407 13.02 4.46 23.77
CA LEU A 407 12.26 4.71 22.55
C LEU A 407 11.69 3.41 21.98
N GLU A 408 10.56 3.52 21.30
CA GLU A 408 9.93 2.44 20.52
C GLU A 408 9.67 2.89 19.08
N LEU A 409 9.32 1.94 18.20
CA LEU A 409 8.94 2.27 16.82
C LEU A 409 7.79 3.28 16.81
N GLY A 410 7.96 4.36 16.06
CA GLY A 410 7.00 5.44 15.98
C GLY A 410 7.07 6.48 17.11
N ASP A 411 7.87 6.29 18.16
CA ASP A 411 8.12 7.35 19.13
C ASP A 411 8.76 8.56 18.43
N VAL A 412 8.50 9.76 18.96
CA VAL A 412 9.03 11.01 18.41
C VAL A 412 10.03 11.59 19.40
N LEU A 413 11.16 12.04 18.87
CA LEU A 413 12.26 12.64 19.59
C LEU A 413 12.44 14.09 19.13
N ASN A 414 12.66 14.99 20.07
CA ASN A 414 12.98 16.38 19.79
C ASN A 414 14.36 16.70 20.35
N LEU A 415 15.26 17.22 19.52
CA LEU A 415 16.57 17.68 19.97
C LEU A 415 16.49 19.15 20.36
N ASN A 416 16.82 19.45 21.60
CA ASN A 416 16.84 20.82 22.12
C ASN A 416 18.25 21.13 22.63
N PHE A 417 19.15 21.42 21.69
CA PHE A 417 20.48 21.94 21.95
C PHE A 417 20.60 23.33 21.36
N ASN A 418 21.26 24.24 22.07
CA ASN A 418 21.43 25.62 21.61
C ASN A 418 22.51 25.77 20.53
N ASP A 419 23.36 24.76 20.35
CA ASP A 419 24.58 24.85 19.54
C ASP A 419 24.38 24.48 18.06
N PHE A 420 23.24 23.88 17.70
CA PHE A 420 22.93 23.46 16.34
C PHE A 420 21.46 23.70 15.99
N ILE A 421 21.20 24.11 14.75
CA ILE A 421 19.83 24.25 14.24
C ILE A 421 19.35 22.87 13.80
N PHE A 422 18.50 22.25 14.61
CA PHE A 422 17.79 21.03 14.24
C PHE A 422 16.41 21.36 13.68
N ASP A 423 15.99 20.67 12.63
CA ASP A 423 14.69 20.87 11.96
C ASP A 423 13.49 20.30 12.76
N GLY A 424 13.62 20.18 14.08
CA GLY A 424 12.55 19.79 14.98
C GLY A 424 12.49 18.30 15.30
N ARG A 425 11.38 17.67 14.92
CA ARG A 425 10.92 16.36 15.45
C ARG A 425 11.39 15.20 14.58
N TYR A 426 11.88 14.13 15.20
CA TYR A 426 12.38 12.92 14.55
C TYR A 426 11.58 11.70 14.98
N ILE A 427 11.01 10.94 14.04
CA ILE A 427 10.29 9.69 14.33
C ILE A 427 11.24 8.49 14.27
N VAL A 428 11.12 7.58 15.24
CA VAL A 428 11.86 6.31 15.26
C VAL A 428 11.34 5.39 14.16
N GLN A 429 12.19 5.11 13.17
CA GLN A 429 11.90 4.22 12.06
C GLN A 429 12.39 2.81 12.31
N GLY A 430 13.42 2.65 13.11
CA GLY A 430 14.00 1.36 13.38
C GLY A 430 15.00 1.40 14.50
N PHE A 431 15.39 0.22 14.96
CA PHE A 431 16.52 0.07 15.86
C PHE A 431 17.16 -1.29 15.67
N SER A 432 18.47 -1.37 15.91
CA SER A 432 19.21 -2.62 15.93
C SER A 432 20.07 -2.68 17.18
N GLY A 433 20.36 -3.87 17.66
CA GLY A 433 21.20 -4.01 18.84
C GLY A 433 21.50 -5.44 19.22
N LYS A 434 22.37 -5.55 20.23
CA LYS A 434 22.65 -6.81 20.92
C LYS A 434 22.17 -6.70 22.34
N VAL A 435 21.47 -7.73 22.80
CA VAL A 435 21.02 -7.83 24.18
C VAL A 435 21.69 -9.02 24.85
N LYS A 436 22.26 -8.79 26.04
CA LYS A 436 22.72 -9.87 26.92
C LYS A 436 21.72 -10.04 28.07
N GLY A 437 20.96 -11.14 28.04
CA GLY A 437 19.83 -11.39 28.93
C GLY A 437 20.14 -11.59 30.43
N ASN A 438 21.42 -11.57 30.84
CA ASN A 438 21.81 -11.81 32.24
C ASN A 438 22.33 -10.55 32.97
N ASN A 439 22.75 -9.50 32.25
CA ASN A 439 23.49 -8.38 32.84
C ASN A 439 22.84 -7.01 32.57
N ASP A 440 21.60 -6.97 32.07
CA ASP A 440 20.92 -5.75 31.60
C ASP A 440 21.76 -4.88 30.62
N SER A 441 22.80 -5.47 30.01
CA SER A 441 23.67 -4.77 29.07
C SER A 441 23.02 -4.84 27.69
N ILE A 442 22.35 -3.76 27.33
CA ILE A 442 21.73 -3.56 26.03
C ILE A 442 22.57 -2.49 25.33
N LEU A 443 22.95 -2.72 24.07
CA LEU A 443 23.46 -1.66 23.21
C LEU A 443 22.50 -1.52 22.04
N LEU A 444 21.82 -0.38 21.96
CA LEU A 444 20.84 -0.06 20.92
C LEU A 444 21.35 1.07 20.04
N THR A 445 21.11 0.92 18.75
CA THR A 445 21.24 1.97 17.76
C THR A 445 19.87 2.24 17.16
N TYR A 446 19.26 3.37 17.52
CA TYR A 446 18.02 3.84 16.91
C TYR A 446 18.32 4.58 15.62
N ARG A 447 17.46 4.38 14.62
CA ARG A 447 17.42 5.11 13.36
C ARG A 447 16.15 5.94 13.34
N LEU A 448 16.30 7.26 13.35
CA LEU A 448 15.20 8.22 13.35
C LEU A 448 15.28 9.13 12.12
N ARG A 449 14.17 9.76 11.77
CA ARG A 449 14.09 10.69 10.62
C ARG A 449 13.11 11.81 10.85
N ASN A 450 13.29 12.94 10.16
CA ASN A 450 12.43 14.12 10.26
C ASN A 450 11.22 14.14 9.31
N SER A 451 10.84 13.01 8.71
CA SER A 451 9.80 12.95 7.66
C SER A 451 8.98 11.66 7.74
N LEU A 452 7.82 11.61 7.07
CA LEU A 452 6.82 10.57 7.31
C LEU A 452 6.87 9.34 6.39
N ASN A 453 7.52 9.37 5.23
CA ASN A 453 7.50 8.21 4.31
C ASN A 453 8.86 7.57 4.07
N SER A 454 9.03 6.32 4.51
CA SER A 454 10.20 5.50 4.18
C SER A 454 10.24 5.13 2.69
N ASP A 455 10.92 5.95 1.90
CA ASP A 455 11.79 5.38 0.89
C ASP A 455 13.04 4.85 1.60
N THR A 456 12.95 3.60 2.04
CA THR A 456 14.13 2.73 1.93
C THR A 456 13.97 2.00 0.62
N LEU A 457 14.93 2.23 -0.28
CA LEU A 457 15.34 1.41 -1.43
C LEU A 457 14.32 0.39 -1.90
N ILE A 458 13.88 0.55 -3.17
CA ILE A 458 13.48 -0.49 -4.12
C ILE A 458 12.86 -1.73 -3.44
N ASN A 459 11.57 -1.95 -3.65
CA ASN A 459 10.96 -3.25 -3.39
C ASN A 459 11.74 -4.31 -4.18
N LEU A 460 12.75 -4.95 -3.58
CA LEU A 460 13.68 -5.87 -4.24
C LEU A 460 13.00 -7.12 -4.79
N TYR A 461 11.72 -7.31 -4.44
CA TYR A 461 10.98 -8.55 -4.64
C TYR A 461 9.63 -8.36 -5.33
N ASP A 462 9.23 -7.12 -5.63
CA ASP A 462 8.04 -6.87 -6.45
C ASP A 462 8.54 -6.31 -7.78
N PRO A 463 8.59 -7.10 -8.87
CA PRO A 463 8.90 -6.54 -10.16
C PRO A 463 7.98 -5.35 -10.40
N GLN A 464 8.53 -4.25 -10.91
CA GLN A 464 7.78 -3.05 -11.30
C GLN A 464 6.86 -3.32 -12.52
N THR A 465 6.27 -4.51 -12.60
CA THR A 465 5.37 -4.93 -13.66
C THR A 465 3.99 -4.34 -13.39
N PHE A 466 3.65 -3.35 -14.21
CA PHE A 466 2.33 -2.88 -14.61
C PHE A 466 1.21 -2.93 -13.56
N LYS A 467 0.93 -1.78 -12.95
CA LYS A 467 -0.35 -1.52 -12.27
C LYS A 467 -1.47 -1.56 -13.31
N ILE A 468 -2.35 -2.55 -13.27
CA ILE A 468 -3.44 -2.68 -14.26
C ILE A 468 -4.63 -1.83 -13.79
N ASN A 469 -5.23 -1.06 -14.71
CA ASN A 469 -6.46 -0.32 -14.40
C ASN A 469 -7.67 -1.26 -14.43
N PRO A 470 -8.40 -1.40 -13.32
CA PRO A 470 -9.63 -2.16 -13.35
C PRO A 470 -10.74 -1.49 -14.15
N LEU A 471 -10.66 -0.18 -14.47
CA LEU A 471 -11.65 0.47 -15.34
C LEU A 471 -11.48 0.09 -16.81
N ILE A 472 -10.43 -0.63 -17.21
CA ILE A 472 -10.36 -1.27 -18.53
C ILE A 472 -10.84 -2.72 -18.45
N LEU A 473 -11.05 -3.24 -17.24
CA LEU A 473 -11.59 -4.56 -16.96
C LEU A 473 -12.84 -4.41 -16.10
N ASP A 474 -13.93 -3.95 -16.73
CA ASP A 474 -15.28 -3.84 -16.18
C ASP A 474 -15.80 -5.21 -15.69
N LYS A 475 -15.23 -5.69 -14.58
CA LYS A 475 -15.61 -6.90 -13.84
C LYS A 475 -16.31 -6.45 -12.56
N ASP A 476 -17.59 -6.12 -12.73
CA ASP A 476 -18.64 -6.04 -11.70
C ASP A 476 -18.47 -4.98 -10.58
N GLU A 477 -19.59 -4.34 -10.25
CA GLU A 477 -19.81 -3.58 -9.00
C GLU A 477 -19.86 -4.51 -7.76
N PHE A 478 -19.12 -5.62 -7.78
CA PHE A 478 -18.97 -6.56 -6.69
C PHE A 478 -17.53 -7.03 -6.67
N VAL A 479 -17.00 -7.31 -5.48
CA VAL A 479 -15.70 -7.97 -5.30
C VAL A 479 -15.70 -9.28 -6.08
N VAL A 480 -15.00 -9.34 -7.22
CA VAL A 480 -14.79 -10.56 -7.99
C VAL A 480 -13.42 -11.14 -7.64
N TYR A 481 -13.41 -12.16 -6.79
CA TYR A 481 -12.24 -13.02 -6.62
C TYR A 481 -11.83 -13.60 -8.00
N LYS A 482 -10.78 -13.06 -8.62
CA LYS A 482 -10.34 -13.44 -9.97
C LYS A 482 -9.59 -14.77 -10.05
N TYR A 483 -9.02 -15.25 -8.94
CA TYR A 483 -8.32 -16.53 -8.88
C TYR A 483 -9.10 -17.51 -8.01
N ALA A 484 -9.74 -18.48 -8.64
CA ALA A 484 -10.11 -19.73 -7.97
C ALA A 484 -8.88 -20.64 -8.05
N ASP A 485 -8.30 -20.96 -6.90
CA ASP A 485 -7.22 -21.94 -6.83
C ASP A 485 -7.79 -23.31 -7.27
N LEU A 486 -7.26 -23.87 -8.37
CA LEU A 486 -7.66 -25.17 -8.94
C LEU A 486 -7.15 -26.36 -8.10
N THR A 487 -7.05 -26.21 -6.77
CA THR A 487 -6.30 -27.15 -5.92
C THR A 487 -7.15 -28.00 -4.99
N LYS A 488 -8.49 -27.95 -5.05
CA LYS A 488 -9.32 -28.96 -4.39
C LYS A 488 -10.52 -29.38 -5.22
N ASP A 489 -10.58 -30.68 -5.49
CA ASP A 489 -11.74 -31.44 -5.95
C ASP A 489 -13.05 -30.87 -5.39
N SER A 490 -13.74 -30.07 -6.21
CA SER A 490 -15.13 -29.73 -5.97
C SER A 490 -15.76 -29.46 -7.32
N SER A 491 -16.77 -30.26 -7.62
CA SER A 491 -17.61 -30.16 -8.79
C SER A 491 -18.12 -28.73 -8.97
N LEU A 492 -17.98 -28.22 -10.19
CA LEU A 492 -18.58 -26.97 -10.65
C LEU A 492 -20.08 -26.97 -10.32
N TRP A 493 -20.46 -26.22 -9.30
CA TRP A 493 -21.83 -25.73 -9.16
C TRP A 493 -21.85 -24.29 -9.63
N TYR A 494 -22.18 -24.13 -10.91
CA TYR A 494 -22.78 -22.89 -11.40
C TYR A 494 -24.03 -22.66 -10.55
N TYR A 495 -24.10 -21.59 -9.75
CA TYR A 495 -25.37 -21.15 -9.19
C TYR A 495 -26.10 -20.36 -10.29
N PRO A 496 -27.20 -20.86 -10.87
CA PRO A 496 -28.05 -20.04 -11.72
C PRO A 496 -28.78 -19.05 -10.80
N SER A 497 -28.65 -17.77 -11.12
CA SER A 497 -29.63 -16.71 -10.85
C SER A 497 -30.72 -17.06 -9.82
N LYS A 498 -30.48 -16.75 -8.54
CA LYS A 498 -31.57 -16.60 -7.59
C LYS A 498 -31.78 -15.12 -7.32
N THR A 499 -32.80 -14.58 -7.96
CA THR A 499 -33.40 -13.27 -7.71
C THR A 499 -33.69 -13.16 -6.21
N VAL A 500 -32.89 -12.40 -5.47
CA VAL A 500 -33.28 -11.99 -4.12
C VAL A 500 -34.23 -10.81 -4.29
N SER A 501 -35.49 -11.04 -3.96
CA SER A 501 -36.51 -10.00 -3.96
C SER A 501 -36.11 -8.87 -3.01
N LYS A 502 -36.16 -7.63 -3.52
CA LYS A 502 -36.02 -6.41 -2.73
C LYS A 502 -37.07 -6.42 -1.61
N LYS A 503 -36.64 -6.64 -0.36
CA LYS A 503 -37.38 -6.17 0.81
C LYS A 503 -36.90 -4.75 1.12
N SER A 504 -37.84 -3.82 0.98
CA SER A 504 -37.71 -2.39 1.19
C SER A 504 -37.02 -2.00 2.50
N ILE A 505 -35.90 -1.30 2.41
CA ILE A 505 -35.43 -0.42 3.48
C ILE A 505 -35.83 0.99 3.06
N LYS A 506 -36.85 1.53 3.74
CA LYS A 506 -37.22 2.95 3.63
C LYS A 506 -36.11 3.77 4.28
N ALA A 507 -35.34 4.51 3.49
CA ALA A 507 -34.51 5.58 4.00
C ALA A 507 -35.36 6.85 4.10
N HIS A 508 -35.64 7.26 5.33
CA HIS A 508 -36.15 8.59 5.63
C HIS A 508 -35.03 9.63 5.41
N ASN A 509 -35.44 10.75 4.82
CA ASN A 509 -34.84 12.09 4.84
C ASN A 509 -33.56 12.25 5.66
N LEU A 510 -32.46 12.60 5.00
CA LEU A 510 -31.52 13.59 5.53
C LEU A 510 -31.06 14.50 4.38
N SER A 511 -31.21 15.78 4.66
CA SER A 511 -31.16 16.93 3.76
C SER A 511 -29.75 17.28 3.31
N THR A 512 -29.71 17.78 2.08
CA THR A 512 -28.67 18.62 1.49
C THR A 512 -28.25 19.78 2.38
N GLU A 513 -26.96 19.87 2.69
CA GLU A 513 -26.29 21.16 2.90
C GLU A 513 -24.85 21.04 2.38
N GLN A 514 -24.61 21.62 1.20
CA GLN A 514 -23.30 21.76 0.58
C GLN A 514 -22.59 22.97 1.20
N ALA A 515 -21.56 22.73 1.99
CA ALA A 515 -20.59 23.76 2.35
C ALA A 515 -19.35 23.63 1.43
N TYR A 516 -19.22 24.56 0.49
CA TYR A 516 -18.00 24.75 -0.29
C TYR A 516 -16.96 25.44 0.60
N GLU A 517 -16.04 24.68 1.21
CA GLU A 517 -14.83 25.27 1.80
C GLU A 517 -13.68 25.29 0.79
N ARG A 518 -13.25 26.50 0.44
CA ARG A 518 -12.05 26.77 -0.34
C ARG A 518 -10.81 26.36 0.45
N LEU A 519 -10.11 25.32 0.00
CA LEU A 519 -8.75 25.00 0.41
C LEU A 519 -7.83 26.19 0.10
N LYS A 520 -7.42 26.95 1.14
CA LYS A 520 -6.29 27.88 1.06
C LYS A 520 -4.99 27.07 1.14
N ILE A 521 -4.38 26.80 -0.01
CA ILE A 521 -3.04 26.22 -0.10
C ILE A 521 -2.01 27.35 0.12
N LYS A 522 -1.08 27.15 1.06
CA LYS A 522 -0.07 28.15 1.49
C LYS A 522 1.29 28.04 0.77
N GLU A 523 1.42 27.22 -0.27
CA GLU A 523 2.63 27.11 -1.08
C GLU A 523 2.23 27.02 -2.56
N ALA A 524 2.80 27.88 -3.42
CA ALA A 524 2.44 27.94 -4.84
C ALA A 524 3.07 26.75 -5.59
N GLN A 525 2.28 25.70 -5.85
CA GLN A 525 2.65 24.62 -6.77
C GLN A 525 2.15 24.97 -8.18
N ILE A 526 3.01 24.81 -9.19
CA ILE A 526 2.66 24.99 -10.61
C ILE A 526 2.36 23.63 -11.22
N TYR A 527 1.20 23.51 -11.85
CA TYR A 527 0.76 22.31 -12.54
C TYR A 527 0.88 22.51 -14.05
N LYS A 528 1.57 21.60 -14.75
CA LYS A 528 1.57 21.54 -16.22
C LYS A 528 0.94 20.23 -16.68
N VAL A 529 -0.14 20.33 -17.44
CA VAL A 529 -0.88 19.18 -18.01
C VAL A 529 -0.50 19.03 -19.47
N TYR A 530 -0.05 17.84 -19.85
CA TYR A 530 0.29 17.50 -21.25
C TYR A 530 -0.70 16.46 -21.76
N LYS A 531 -1.24 16.70 -22.97
CA LYS A 531 -2.01 15.70 -23.74
C LYS A 531 -1.05 14.81 -24.52
#